data_AF-A0A9D9CV47-F1
#
_entry.id   AF-A0A9D9CV47-F1
#
_cell.length_a   1.000
_cell.length_b   1.000
_cell.length_c   1.000
_cell.angle_alpha   90.00
_cell.angle_beta   90.00
_cell.angle_gamma   90.00
#
_symmetry.space_group_name_H-M   'P 1'
#
loop_
_entity.id
_entity.type
_entity.pdbx_description
1 polymer ?
#
loop_
_entity_poly.entity_id
_entity_poly.type
_entity_poly.pdbx_seq_one_letter_code
_entity_poly.pdbx_strand_id
1 'polypeptide(L)'
;MELKIAVLAGDGIGPEISAVGVDVMSAVCEKFGHKVSYEYAICGAHAIDEVGDPFPEDTFKKCMAADAVLFSAVGDPKFDNNPSAKVRPEQGLLAMRKKLGLFANIRPVQTFDCLVHKSPLKDELVKGADF
;
A
#
# COMPACT_ATOMS: atom_id res chain seq x y z
N MET A 1 -17.62 -15.02 -1.70
CA MET A 1 -17.26 -14.30 -0.45
C MET A 1 -17.73 -12.86 -0.58
N GLU A 2 -17.89 -12.18 0.55
CA GLU A 2 -18.08 -10.73 0.61
C GLU A 2 -16.84 -10.15 1.29
N LEU A 3 -16.13 -9.27 0.59
CA LEU A 3 -14.87 -8.69 1.02
C LEU A 3 -15.02 -7.18 1.17
N LYS A 4 -14.52 -6.64 2.27
CA LYS A 4 -14.42 -5.21 2.51
C LYS A 4 -12.95 -4.81 2.56
N ILE A 5 -12.54 -3.94 1.64
CA ILE A 5 -11.15 -3.53 1.48
C ILE A 5 -11.02 -2.04 1.82
N ALA A 6 -10.18 -1.71 2.80
CA ALA A 6 -9.79 -0.32 3.03
C ALA A 6 -8.72 0.08 2.01
N VAL A 7 -8.94 1.17 1.27
CA VAL A 7 -8.02 1.65 0.22
C VAL A 7 -7.35 2.92 0.69
N LEU A 8 -6.03 2.84 0.87
CA LEU A 8 -5.16 3.93 1.30
C LEU A 8 -4.19 4.24 0.16
N ALA A 9 -4.63 5.12 -0.75
CA ALA A 9 -3.86 5.52 -1.93
C ALA A 9 -2.56 6.26 -1.56
N GLY A 10 -2.59 7.09 -0.52
CA GLY A 10 -1.46 7.88 -0.07
C GLY A 10 -0.97 8.89 -1.11
N ASP A 11 0.34 8.94 -1.33
CA ASP A 11 1.03 10.10 -1.92
C ASP A 11 1.71 9.78 -3.26
N GLY A 12 2.07 10.83 -4.02
CA GLY A 12 2.80 10.70 -5.28
C GLY A 12 2.05 9.88 -6.32
N ILE A 13 2.67 8.80 -6.82
CA ILE A 13 2.03 7.87 -7.77
C ILE A 13 0.95 6.99 -7.12
N GLY A 14 0.82 7.03 -5.79
CA GLY A 14 -0.07 6.19 -5.00
C GLY A 14 -1.51 6.14 -5.52
N PRO A 15 -2.19 7.29 -5.72
CA PRO A 15 -3.55 7.33 -6.29
C PRO A 15 -3.69 6.65 -7.65
N GLU A 16 -2.72 6.83 -8.54
CA GLU A 16 -2.75 6.25 -9.89
C GLU A 16 -2.65 4.72 -9.84
N ILE A 17 -1.69 4.19 -9.10
CA ILE A 17 -1.49 2.73 -9.01
C ILE A 17 -2.57 2.05 -8.17
N SER A 18 -3.16 2.76 -7.20
CA SER A 18 -4.24 2.26 -6.36
C SER A 18 -5.51 2.02 -7.18
N ALA A 19 -5.87 2.97 -8.05
CA ALA A 19 -7.02 2.86 -8.94
C ALA A 19 -6.93 1.61 -9.83
N VAL A 20 -5.77 1.38 -10.46
CA VAL A 20 -5.55 0.19 -11.29
C VAL A 20 -5.58 -1.10 -10.46
N GLY A 21 -5.08 -1.07 -9.23
CA GLY A 21 -5.18 -2.21 -8.31
C GLY A 21 -6.64 -2.57 -7.97
N VAL A 22 -7.49 -1.57 -7.77
CA VAL A 22 -8.94 -1.73 -7.55
C VAL A 22 -9.62 -2.32 -8.79
N ASP A 23 -9.28 -1.87 -10.00
CA ASP A 23 -9.83 -2.38 -11.25
C ASP A 23 -9.53 -3.88 -11.43
N VAL A 24 -8.27 -4.27 -11.21
CA VAL A 24 -7.84 -5.67 -11.30
C VAL A 24 -8.56 -6.54 -10.26
N MET A 25 -8.64 -6.07 -9.00
CA MET A 25 -9.34 -6.78 -7.93
C MET A 25 -10.84 -6.95 -8.24
N SER A 26 -11.48 -5.91 -8.77
CA SER A 26 -12.89 -5.93 -9.16
C SER A 26 -13.14 -6.96 -10.27
N ALA A 27 -12.30 -6.96 -11.32
CA ALA A 27 -12.40 -7.90 -12.43
C ALA A 27 -12.22 -9.36 -11.99
N VAL A 28 -11.29 -9.63 -11.06
CA VAL A 28 -11.10 -10.96 -10.48
C VAL A 28 -12.32 -11.37 -9.65
N CYS A 29 -12.83 -10.47 -8.81
CA CYS A 29 -14.00 -10.75 -7.99
C CYS A 29 -15.23 -11.06 -8.85
N GLU A 30 -15.50 -10.28 -9.89
CA GLU A 30 -16.57 -10.53 -10.86
C GLU A 30 -16.41 -11.90 -11.52
N LYS A 31 -15.21 -12.20 -12.05
CA LYS A 31 -14.93 -13.45 -12.77
C LYS A 31 -15.18 -14.70 -11.93
N PHE A 32 -14.89 -14.65 -10.63
CA PHE A 32 -15.00 -15.80 -9.73
C PHE A 32 -16.22 -15.73 -8.80
N GLY A 33 -17.13 -14.77 -8.98
CA GLY A 33 -18.37 -14.68 -8.22
C GLY A 33 -18.19 -14.23 -6.76
N HIS A 34 -17.15 -13.44 -6.46
CA HIS A 34 -16.98 -12.76 -5.18
C HIS A 34 -17.60 -11.35 -5.23
N LYS A 35 -18.05 -10.86 -4.08
CA LYS A 35 -18.42 -9.47 -3.89
C LYS A 35 -17.29 -8.75 -3.18
N VAL A 36 -16.96 -7.55 -3.64
CA VAL A 36 -15.97 -6.68 -3.02
C VAL A 36 -16.54 -5.28 -2.87
N SER A 37 -16.24 -4.65 -1.74
CA SER A 37 -16.54 -3.26 -1.44
C SER A 37 -15.27 -2.55 -1.03
N TYR A 38 -15.18 -1.27 -1.37
CA TYR A 38 -14.00 -0.45 -1.14
C TYR A 38 -14.35 0.72 -0.23
N GLU A 39 -13.60 0.89 0.85
CA GLU A 39 -13.69 2.03 1.76
C GLU A 39 -12.41 2.86 1.66
N TYR A 40 -12.50 4.04 1.07
CA TYR A 40 -11.35 4.90 0.84
C TYR A 40 -11.04 5.72 2.09
N ALA A 41 -9.76 5.85 2.41
CA ALA A 41 -9.28 6.61 3.55
C ALA A 41 -7.97 7.34 3.24
N ILE A 42 -7.78 8.49 3.89
CA ILE A 42 -6.60 9.34 3.72
C ILE A 42 -5.43 8.80 4.56
N CYS A 43 -4.21 8.91 4.05
CA CYS A 43 -2.98 8.63 4.78
C CYS A 43 -1.82 9.48 4.23
N GLY A 44 -0.67 9.46 4.89
CA GLY A 44 0.55 10.08 4.40
C GLY A 44 0.49 11.61 4.35
N ALA A 45 1.17 12.19 3.38
CA ALA A 45 1.21 13.62 3.11
C ALA A 45 -0.17 14.22 2.86
N HIS A 46 -1.05 13.49 2.15
CA HIS A 46 -2.42 13.94 1.92
C HIS A 46 -3.19 14.08 3.24
N ALA A 47 -3.07 13.12 4.16
CA ALA A 47 -3.74 13.22 5.46
C ALA A 47 -3.16 14.33 6.35
N ILE A 48 -1.85 14.59 6.27
CA ILE A 48 -1.24 15.73 6.96
C ILE A 48 -1.84 17.05 6.46
N ASP A 49 -2.03 17.21 5.15
CA ASP A 49 -2.58 18.45 4.59
C ASP A 49 -4.04 18.67 5.00
N GLU A 50 -4.85 17.60 5.02
CA GLU A 50 -6.28 17.67 5.35
C GLU A 50 -6.53 17.85 6.85
N VAL A 51 -5.82 17.09 7.69
CA VAL A 51 -6.15 16.97 9.13
C VAL A 51 -4.95 17.03 10.08
N GLY A 52 -3.72 17.23 9.55
CA GLY A 52 -2.51 17.38 10.35
C GLY A 52 -1.93 16.09 10.93
N ASP A 53 -2.50 14.92 10.60
CA ASP A 53 -2.08 13.60 11.07
C ASP A 53 -1.89 12.66 9.87
N PRO A 54 -0.72 12.01 9.70
CA PRO A 54 -0.45 11.11 8.57
C PRO A 54 -1.20 9.77 8.66
N PHE A 55 -1.76 9.41 9.82
CA PHE A 55 -2.62 8.24 9.98
C PHE A 55 -3.73 8.53 11.00
N PRO A 56 -4.76 9.30 10.59
CA PRO A 56 -5.83 9.76 11.46
C PRO A 56 -6.63 8.60 12.06
N GLU A 57 -7.27 8.87 13.20
CA GLU A 57 -8.08 7.87 13.90
C GLU A 57 -9.28 7.35 13.06
N ASP A 58 -9.83 8.19 12.17
CA ASP A 58 -10.87 7.75 11.22
C ASP A 58 -10.33 6.70 10.24
N THR A 59 -9.14 6.93 9.65
CA THR A 59 -8.45 5.96 8.79
C THR A 59 -8.18 4.66 9.53
N PHE A 60 -7.73 4.73 10.78
CA PHE A 60 -7.53 3.53 11.61
C PHE A 60 -8.82 2.72 11.80
N LYS A 61 -9.94 3.38 12.12
CA LYS A 61 -11.24 2.72 12.28
C LYS A 61 -11.69 2.04 11.00
N LYS A 62 -11.49 2.68 9.84
CA LYS A 62 -11.78 2.09 8.52
C LYS A 62 -10.95 0.84 8.26
N CYS A 63 -9.64 0.88 8.55
CA CYS A 63 -8.78 -0.29 8.44
C CYS A 63 -9.22 -1.43 9.37
N MET A 64 -9.59 -1.14 10.62
CA MET A 64 -10.06 -2.15 11.57
C MET A 64 -11.42 -2.76 11.21
N ALA A 65 -12.26 -2.01 10.49
CA ALA A 65 -13.56 -2.46 10.02
C ALA A 65 -13.51 -3.17 8.66
N ALA A 66 -12.32 -3.30 8.05
CA ALA A 66 -12.11 -3.96 6.77
C ALA A 66 -11.44 -5.33 6.95
N ASP A 67 -11.63 -6.22 5.97
CA ASP A 67 -10.98 -7.53 5.94
C ASP A 67 -9.50 -7.43 5.54
N ALA A 68 -9.16 -6.43 4.72
CA ALA A 68 -7.79 -6.16 4.29
C ALA A 68 -7.59 -4.69 3.94
N VAL A 69 -6.32 -4.28 3.90
CA VAL A 69 -5.88 -2.92 3.54
C VAL A 69 -5.09 -2.98 2.24
N LEU A 70 -5.56 -2.27 1.21
CA LEU A 70 -4.79 -1.96 0.01
C LEU A 70 -4.07 -0.62 0.24
N PHE A 71 -2.77 -0.69 0.48
CA PHE A 71 -1.92 0.47 0.69
C PHE A 71 -0.94 0.64 -0.48
N SER A 72 -0.83 1.85 -1.02
CA SER A 72 0.00 2.11 -2.21
C SER A 72 1.35 2.74 -1.88
N ALA A 73 1.44 4.07 -1.77
CA ALA A 73 2.69 4.77 -1.52
C ALA A 73 2.49 5.92 -0.52
N VAL A 74 3.54 6.27 0.23
CA VAL A 74 3.57 7.48 1.06
C VAL A 74 4.92 8.16 0.94
N GLY A 75 4.93 9.45 1.17
CA GLY A 75 6.12 10.29 1.06
C GLY A 75 5.89 11.44 0.08
N ASP A 76 6.40 12.60 0.43
CA ASP A 76 6.36 13.79 -0.42
C ASP A 76 7.61 14.64 -0.14
N PRO A 77 8.34 15.08 -1.19
CA PRO A 77 9.54 15.91 -1.04
C PRO A 77 9.35 17.16 -0.16
N LYS A 78 8.12 17.67 -0.01
CA LYS A 78 7.82 18.78 0.91
C LYS A 78 8.21 18.49 2.37
N PHE A 79 8.33 17.22 2.76
CA PHE A 79 8.66 16.80 4.13
C PHE A 79 10.11 16.33 4.34
N ASP A 80 10.92 16.19 3.28
CA ASP A 80 12.24 15.54 3.35
C ASP A 80 13.31 16.41 4.03
N ASN A 81 13.31 17.72 3.76
CA ASN A 81 14.44 18.60 4.07
C ASN A 81 14.27 19.46 5.34
N ASN A 82 13.24 19.17 6.16
CA ASN A 82 13.03 19.86 7.43
C ASN A 82 13.28 18.91 8.62
N PRO A 83 14.46 18.95 9.26
CA PRO A 83 14.77 18.12 10.42
C PRO A 83 13.93 18.47 11.65
N SER A 84 13.33 19.66 11.69
CA SER A 84 12.42 20.10 12.76
C SER A 84 10.94 19.79 12.47
N ALA A 85 10.64 19.13 11.34
CA ALA A 85 9.28 18.71 11.02
C ALA A 85 8.77 17.76 12.12
N LYS A 86 7.72 18.20 12.81
CA LYS A 86 7.09 17.42 13.89
C LYS A 86 6.33 16.20 13.37
N VAL A 87 5.88 16.28 12.11
CA VAL A 87 5.02 15.29 11.47
C VAL A 87 5.58 14.97 10.08
N ARG A 88 5.65 13.68 9.74
CA ARG A 88 6.14 13.18 8.45
C ARG A 88 5.23 12.05 7.93
N PRO A 89 5.06 11.90 6.60
CA PRO A 89 4.22 10.85 6.02
C PRO A 89 4.57 9.43 6.49
N GLU A 90 5.86 9.11 6.60
CA GLU A 90 6.35 7.77 6.95
C GLU A 90 5.98 7.38 8.38
N GLN A 91 5.79 8.37 9.27
CA GLN A 91 5.30 8.12 10.62
C GLN A 91 3.89 7.52 10.60
N GLY A 92 3.06 7.90 9.63
CA GLY A 92 1.74 7.31 9.43
C GLY A 92 1.82 5.82 9.07
N LEU A 93 2.72 5.43 8.18
CA LEU A 93 2.96 4.03 7.82
C LEU A 93 3.41 3.20 9.03
N LEU A 94 4.34 3.73 9.82
CA LEU A 94 4.82 3.05 11.05
C LEU A 94 3.71 2.96 12.11
N ALA A 95 2.95 4.03 12.30
CA ALA A 95 1.81 4.05 13.22
C ALA A 95 0.73 3.06 12.81
N MET A 96 0.39 3.00 11.51
CA MET A 96 -0.55 2.03 10.95
C MET A 96 -0.13 0.59 11.24
N ARG A 97 1.11 0.22 10.91
CA ARG A 97 1.62 -1.14 11.17
C ARG A 97 1.56 -1.49 12.65
N LYS A 98 1.93 -0.56 13.53
CA LYS A 98 1.89 -0.76 14.98
C LYS A 98 0.46 -0.90 15.51
N LYS A 99 -0.45 0.00 15.12
CA LYS A 99 -1.86 0.00 15.57
C LYS A 99 -2.62 -1.23 15.08
N LEU A 100 -2.34 -1.69 13.85
CA LEU A 100 -2.95 -2.89 13.27
C LEU A 100 -2.27 -4.20 13.70
N GLY A 101 -1.18 -4.14 14.48
CA GLY A 101 -0.47 -5.34 14.95
C GLY A 101 0.25 -6.13 13.86
N LEU A 102 0.67 -5.48 12.77
CA LEU A 102 1.31 -6.13 11.61
C LEU A 102 2.79 -6.43 11.91
N PHE A 103 3.05 -7.59 12.53
CA PHE A 103 4.41 -8.01 12.91
C PHE A 103 5.16 -8.75 11.80
N ALA A 104 4.45 -9.47 10.93
CA ALA A 104 5.03 -10.20 9.82
C ALA A 104 5.01 -9.36 8.55
N ASN A 105 6.16 -9.27 7.87
CA ASN A 105 6.30 -8.56 6.60
C ASN A 105 6.85 -9.54 5.56
N ILE A 106 5.99 -9.95 4.63
CA ILE A 106 6.33 -10.89 3.56
C ILE A 106 6.70 -10.09 2.31
N ARG A 107 7.84 -10.42 1.69
CA ARG A 107 8.37 -9.76 0.48
C ARG A 107 8.84 -10.81 -0.52
N PRO A 108 7.93 -11.42 -1.29
CA PRO A 108 8.28 -12.45 -2.25
C PRO A 108 9.23 -11.90 -3.32
N VAL A 109 10.22 -12.68 -3.69
CA VAL A 109 11.13 -12.39 -4.80
C VAL A 109 11.02 -13.50 -5.82
N GLN A 110 10.45 -13.17 -6.98
CA GLN A 110 10.28 -14.09 -8.08
C GLN A 110 10.89 -13.54 -9.36
N THR A 111 11.51 -14.42 -10.14
CA THR A 111 11.94 -14.09 -11.51
C THR A 111 10.86 -14.38 -12.54
N PHE A 112 10.77 -13.50 -13.54
CA PHE A 112 9.97 -13.73 -14.74
C PHE A 112 10.91 -13.94 -15.91
N ASP A 113 10.73 -15.01 -16.68
CA ASP A 113 11.61 -15.36 -17.80
C ASP A 113 11.82 -14.20 -18.78
N CYS A 114 10.78 -13.42 -19.04
CA CYS A 114 10.84 -12.24 -19.91
C CYS A 114 11.63 -11.05 -19.32
N LEU A 115 11.96 -11.08 -18.03
CA LEU A 115 12.67 -10.02 -17.29
C LEU A 115 14.04 -10.44 -16.76
N VAL A 116 14.44 -11.72 -16.87
CA VAL A 116 15.71 -12.22 -16.30
C VAL A 116 16.92 -11.39 -16.75
N HIS A 117 16.94 -10.99 -18.03
CA HIS A 117 17.99 -10.14 -18.62
C HIS A 117 18.13 -8.74 -18.00
N LYS A 118 17.19 -8.30 -17.15
CA LYS A 118 17.27 -7.05 -16.37
C LYS A 118 17.96 -7.24 -15.02
N SER A 119 18.19 -8.49 -14.60
CA SER A 119 18.92 -8.79 -13.38
C SER A 119 20.39 -8.37 -13.50
N PRO A 120 21.02 -7.86 -12.43
CA PRO A 120 22.47 -7.65 -12.41
C PRO A 120 23.27 -8.96 -12.29
N LEU A 121 22.60 -10.09 -12.02
CA LEU A 121 23.21 -11.40 -11.89
C LEU A 121 23.18 -12.16 -13.21
N LYS A 122 24.09 -13.13 -13.38
CA LYS A 122 24.06 -14.05 -14.52
C LYS A 122 22.76 -14.84 -14.52
N ASP A 123 22.18 -15.02 -15.70
CA ASP A 123 20.92 -15.73 -15.92
C ASP A 123 20.87 -17.11 -15.22
N GLU A 124 21.94 -17.90 -15.35
CA GLU A 124 22.07 -19.24 -14.76
C GLU A 124 21.98 -19.26 -13.22
N LEU A 125 22.23 -18.13 -12.55
CA LEU A 125 22.18 -18.01 -11.09
C LEU A 125 20.81 -17.57 -10.58
N VAL A 126 20.04 -16.87 -11.41
CA VAL A 126 18.84 -16.15 -10.97
C VAL A 126 17.56 -16.72 -11.58
N LYS A 127 17.66 -17.43 -12.71
CA LYS A 127 16.52 -18.06 -13.37
C LYS A 127 15.83 -19.06 -12.45
N GLY A 128 14.52 -18.90 -12.26
CA GLY A 128 13.71 -19.77 -11.42
C GLY A 128 13.77 -19.45 -9.92
N ALA A 129 14.37 -18.32 -9.52
CA ALA A 129 14.30 -17.86 -8.14
C ALA A 129 12.83 -17.57 -7.75
N ASP A 130 12.42 -18.12 -6.60
CA ASP A 130 11.07 -18.04 -6.00
C ASP A 130 11.19 -18.29 -4.48
N PHE A 131 11.22 -17.24 -3.67
CA PHE A 131 11.33 -17.31 -2.19
C PHE A 131 10.74 -16.09 -1.48
#